data_AF-A0A962INZ3-F1
#
_entry.id   AF-A0A962INZ3-F1
#
_cell.length_a   1.000
_cell.length_b   1.000
_cell.length_c   1.000
_cell.angle_alpha   90.00
_cell.angle_beta   90.00
_cell.angle_gamma   90.00
#
_symmetry.space_group_name_H-M   'P 1'
#
loop_
_entity.id
_entity.type
_entity.pdbx_description
1 polymer ?
#
loop_
_entity_poly.entity_id
_entity_poly.type
_entity_poly.pdbx_seq_one_letter_code
_entity_poly.pdbx_strand_id
1 'polypeptide(L)'
;NAAYMAYKAASRQVRDGGSEPVPEHLRNAPTKLAKALGHGRDYLYDHDQPDGIAFDQSGFPDEMGERIYYQPVPRGLETKIAERLQWIRQQRQSALAARRTGGR
;
A
#
# COMPACT_ATOMS: atom_id res chain seq x y z
N ASN A 1 -18.03 4.84 -12.98
CA ASN A 1 -17.39 3.52 -13.25
C ASN A 1 -15.91 3.50 -12.79
N ALA A 2 -15.46 4.43 -11.93
CA ALA A 2 -14.05 4.51 -11.53
C ALA A 2 -13.54 3.22 -10.87
N ALA A 3 -14.30 2.67 -9.92
CA ALA A 3 -13.95 1.39 -9.26
C ALA A 3 -13.85 0.22 -10.25
N TYR A 4 -14.76 0.15 -11.22
CA TYR A 4 -14.75 -0.89 -12.26
C TYR A 4 -13.51 -0.80 -13.16
N MET A 5 -13.13 0.41 -13.58
CA MET A 5 -11.92 0.62 -14.38
C MET A 5 -10.65 0.32 -13.57
N ALA A 6 -10.62 0.71 -12.29
CA ALA A 6 -9.52 0.40 -11.38
C ALA A 6 -9.32 -1.12 -11.22
N TYR A 7 -10.41 -1.87 -11.01
CA TYR A 7 -10.37 -3.33 -10.94
C TYR A 7 -9.84 -3.93 -12.24
N LYS A 8 -10.35 -3.51 -13.40
CA LYS A 8 -9.85 -3.99 -14.70
C LYS A 8 -8.36 -3.74 -14.90
N ALA A 9 -7.87 -2.57 -14.49
CA ALA A 9 -6.46 -2.23 -14.59
C ALA A 9 -5.60 -3.11 -13.68
N ALA A 10 -6.02 -3.32 -12.42
CA ALA A 10 -5.33 -4.19 -11.48
C ALA A 10 -5.32 -5.66 -11.97
N SER A 11 -6.47 -6.18 -12.42
CA SER A 11 -6.56 -7.55 -12.96
C SER A 11 -5.71 -7.75 -14.20
N ARG A 12 -5.64 -6.74 -15.09
CA ARG A 12 -4.75 -6.76 -16.25
C ARG A 12 -3.28 -6.78 -15.80
N GLN A 13 -2.90 -5.97 -14.82
CA GLN A 13 -1.53 -5.96 -14.29
C GLN A 13 -1.13 -7.33 -13.73
N VAL A 14 -2.02 -8.01 -13.00
CA VAL A 14 -1.76 -9.35 -12.46
C VAL A 14 -1.64 -10.39 -13.59
N ARG A 15 -2.51 -10.31 -14.60
CA ARG A 15 -2.49 -11.25 -15.72
C ARG A 15 -1.27 -11.07 -16.62
N ASP A 16 -0.91 -9.82 -16.90
CA ASP A 16 0.15 -9.47 -17.85
C ASP A 16 1.53 -9.41 -17.15
N GLY A 17 1.57 -9.36 -15.82
CA GLY A 17 2.77 -9.36 -14.99
C GLY A 17 3.18 -10.75 -14.50
N GLY A 18 4.31 -10.82 -13.79
CA GLY A 18 4.78 -12.03 -13.12
C GLY A 18 4.14 -12.24 -11.74
N SER A 19 4.37 -13.42 -11.15
CA SER A 19 4.04 -13.71 -9.75
C SER A 19 5.12 -13.15 -8.83
N GLU A 20 5.09 -11.85 -8.61
CA GLU A 20 5.95 -11.19 -7.63
C GLU A 20 5.65 -11.69 -6.20
N PRO A 21 6.68 -11.86 -5.35
CA PRO A 21 6.47 -12.31 -3.99
C PRO A 21 5.74 -11.25 -3.17
N VAL A 22 4.95 -11.71 -2.20
CA VAL A 22 4.37 -10.84 -1.18
C VAL A 22 5.51 -10.20 -0.36
N PRO A 23 5.48 -8.89 -0.07
CA PRO A 23 6.46 -8.24 0.81
C PRO A 23 6.56 -8.93 2.17
N GLU A 24 7.78 -9.04 2.72
CA GLU A 24 8.05 -9.80 3.95
C GLU A 24 7.21 -9.32 5.14
N HIS A 25 7.02 -8.01 5.29
CA HIS A 25 6.20 -7.42 6.36
C HIS A 25 4.71 -7.74 6.22
N LEU A 26 4.23 -8.20 5.06
CA LEU A 26 2.84 -8.63 4.86
C LEU A 26 2.67 -10.15 4.90
N ARG A 27 3.74 -10.93 4.97
CA ARG A 27 3.64 -12.39 5.02
C ARG A 27 3.18 -12.85 6.40
N ASN A 28 2.25 -13.81 6.42
CA ASN A 28 1.89 -14.48 7.65
C ASN A 28 3.09 -15.30 8.20
N ALA A 29 3.24 -15.28 9.52
CA ALA A 29 4.30 -15.98 10.24
C ALA A 29 3.74 -16.95 11.30
N PRO A 30 2.92 -17.95 10.92
CA PRO A 30 2.26 -18.81 11.89
C PRO A 30 3.21 -19.87 12.49
N THR A 31 4.32 -20.18 11.82
CA THR A 31 5.29 -21.18 12.26
C THR A 31 6.55 -20.56 12.85
N LYS A 32 7.27 -21.31 13.69
CA LYS A 32 8.58 -20.88 14.23
C LYS A 32 9.60 -20.59 13.12
N LEU A 33 9.58 -21.40 12.05
CA LEU A 33 10.45 -21.18 10.89
C LEU A 33 10.11 -19.86 10.18
N ALA A 34 8.84 -19.57 9.93
CA ALA A 34 8.43 -18.31 9.28
C ALA A 34 8.83 -17.07 10.11
N LYS A 35 8.68 -17.13 11.44
CA LYS A 35 9.17 -16.09 12.35
C LYS A 35 10.69 -15.95 12.33
N ALA A 36 11.41 -17.07 12.22
CA ALA A 36 12.87 -17.06 12.13
C ALA A 36 13.35 -16.43 10.81
N LEU A 37 12.64 -16.67 9.71
CA LEU A 37 12.86 -16.07 8.39
C LEU A 37 12.47 -14.58 8.31
N GLY A 38 11.89 -14.02 9.37
CA GLY A 38 11.58 -12.59 9.45
C GLY A 38 10.21 -12.17 8.92
N HIS A 39 9.36 -13.13 8.54
CA HIS A 39 8.01 -12.82 8.04
C HIS A 39 7.23 -12.01 9.09
N GLY A 40 6.62 -10.91 8.66
CA GLY A 40 5.77 -10.05 9.49
C GLY A 40 6.46 -9.26 10.60
N ARG A 41 7.81 -9.27 10.70
CA ARG A 41 8.52 -8.58 11.79
C ARG A 41 8.35 -7.05 11.76
N ASP A 42 8.33 -6.48 10.56
CA ASP A 42 8.25 -5.02 10.37
C ASP A 42 6.84 -4.58 9.96
N TYR A 43 5.83 -5.41 10.23
CA TYR A 43 4.44 -5.04 9.96
C TYR A 43 4.00 -3.91 10.89
N LEU A 44 3.63 -2.79 10.30
CA LEU A 44 2.98 -1.69 10.99
C LEU A 44 1.47 -1.96 11.02
N TYR A 45 0.93 -2.11 12.23
CA TYR A 45 -0.50 -2.24 12.43
C TYR A 45 -1.15 -0.85 12.36
N ASP A 46 -1.99 -0.65 11.34
CA ASP A 46 -2.61 0.65 11.05
C ASP A 46 -3.31 1.28 12.26
N HIS A 47 -4.03 0.49 13.05
CA HIS A 47 -4.79 0.99 14.20
C HIS A 47 -3.93 1.54 15.36
N ASP A 48 -2.64 1.17 15.42
CA ASP A 48 -1.71 1.69 16.41
C ASP A 48 -0.99 2.97 15.94
N GLN A 49 -1.21 3.39 14.69
CA GLN A 49 -0.60 4.59 14.13
C GLN A 49 -1.41 5.86 14.47
N PRO A 50 -0.79 7.05 14.58
CA PRO A 50 -1.45 8.29 15.02
C PRO A 50 -2.74 8.67 14.27
N ASP A 51 -2.82 8.35 12.98
CA ASP A 51 -3.99 8.60 12.11
C ASP A 51 -4.77 7.34 11.76
N GLY A 52 -4.45 6.21 12.40
CA GLY A 52 -4.98 4.89 12.04
C GLY A 52 -4.47 4.40 10.67
N ILE A 53 -3.32 4.88 10.19
CA ILE A 53 -2.75 4.56 8.87
C ILE A 53 -1.21 4.52 8.97
N ALA A 54 -0.59 3.41 8.54
CA ALA A 54 0.85 3.30 8.33
C ALA A 54 1.26 3.93 6.97
N PHE A 55 1.55 5.23 6.97
CA PHE A 55 1.79 5.99 5.74
C PHE A 55 3.07 5.60 4.98
N ASP A 56 4.07 5.04 5.65
CA ASP A 56 5.34 4.61 5.06
C ASP A 56 5.40 3.10 4.78
N GLN A 57 4.32 2.36 5.04
CA GLN A 57 4.18 0.95 4.70
C GLN A 57 3.52 0.79 3.32
N SER A 58 4.20 0.10 2.40
CA SER A 58 3.64 -0.25 1.09
C SER A 58 3.01 -1.64 1.09
N GLY A 59 1.96 -1.82 0.31
CA GLY A 59 1.35 -3.12 0.03
C GLY A 59 1.76 -3.73 -1.32
N PHE A 60 2.52 -2.99 -2.12
CA PHE A 60 3.01 -3.47 -3.41
C PHE A 60 4.33 -4.23 -3.24
N PRO A 61 4.62 -5.23 -4.10
CA PRO A 61 5.96 -5.78 -4.23
C PRO A 61 6.97 -4.69 -4.58
N ASP A 62 8.18 -4.77 -3.99
CA ASP A 62 9.22 -3.75 -4.16
C ASP A 62 9.61 -3.58 -5.64
N GLU A 63 9.74 -4.68 -6.39
CA GLU A 63 10.08 -4.67 -7.81
C GLU A 63 9.01 -4.01 -8.68
N MET A 64 7.75 -4.12 -8.27
CA MET A 64 6.61 -3.57 -9.00
C MET A 64 6.41 -2.07 -8.75
N GLY A 65 6.80 -1.61 -7.56
CA GLY A 65 6.55 -0.27 -7.06
C GLY A 65 5.06 0.04 -6.83
N GLU A 66 4.79 1.17 -6.19
CA GLU A 66 3.41 1.62 -5.96
C GLU A 66 2.72 2.05 -7.25
N ARG A 67 1.44 1.69 -7.36
CA ARG A 67 0.60 2.07 -8.51
C ARG A 67 -0.73 2.65 -8.06
N ILE A 68 -1.25 3.58 -8.85
CA ILE A 68 -2.56 4.19 -8.62
C ILE A 68 -3.55 3.66 -9.66
N TYR A 69 -4.44 2.76 -9.23
CA TYR A 69 -5.52 2.24 -10.09
C TYR A 69 -6.81 3.03 -9.95
N TYR A 70 -7.17 3.41 -8.72
CA TYR A 70 -8.43 4.09 -8.44
C TYR A 70 -8.30 5.60 -8.58
N GLN A 71 -9.03 6.13 -9.56
CA GLN A 71 -9.12 7.55 -9.88
C GLN A 71 -10.60 7.96 -9.72
N PRO A 72 -11.01 8.44 -8.53
CA PRO A 72 -12.39 8.87 -8.29
C PRO A 72 -12.78 10.03 -9.23
N VAL A 73 -14.05 10.08 -9.62
CA VAL A 73 -14.61 11.19 -10.40
C VAL A 73 -15.31 12.20 -9.48
N PRO A 74 -15.41 13.49 -9.87
CA PRO A 74 -16.01 14.53 -9.02
C PRO A 74 -17.55 14.46 -9.01
N ARG A 75 -18.11 13.32 -8.57
CA ARG A 75 -19.54 13.05 -8.54
C ARG A 75 -19.95 12.33 -7.26
N GLY A 76 -20.93 12.89 -6.55
CA GLY A 76 -21.50 12.30 -5.34
C GLY A 76 -20.45 12.08 -4.25
N LEU A 77 -20.46 10.89 -3.65
CA LEU A 77 -19.53 10.53 -2.57
C LEU A 77 -18.07 10.43 -3.04
N GLU A 78 -17.82 10.20 -4.33
CA GLU A 78 -16.46 10.10 -4.84
C GLU A 78 -15.67 11.41 -4.69
N THR A 79 -16.33 12.56 -4.59
CA THR A 79 -15.66 13.84 -4.27
C THR A 79 -14.99 13.78 -2.89
N LYS A 80 -15.69 13.32 -1.86
CA LYS A 80 -15.12 13.18 -0.50
C LYS A 80 -14.05 12.09 -0.45
N ILE A 81 -14.23 11.01 -1.23
CA ILE A 81 -13.22 9.96 -1.35
C ILE A 81 -11.95 10.51 -2.00
N ALA A 82 -12.08 11.35 -3.04
CA ALA A 82 -10.96 12.00 -3.71
C ALA A 82 -10.17 12.90 -2.74
N GLU A 83 -10.87 13.72 -1.96
CA GLU A 83 -10.27 14.57 -0.92
C GLU A 83 -9.49 13.74 0.10
N ARG A 84 -10.09 12.67 0.63
CA ARG A 84 -9.43 11.78 1.58
C ARG A 84 -8.21 11.09 0.96
N LEU A 85 -8.32 10.60 -0.27
CA LEU A 85 -7.19 9.95 -0.97
C LEU A 85 -6.06 10.92 -1.25
N GLN A 86 -6.36 12.18 -1.59
CA GLN A 86 -5.35 13.20 -1.79
C GLN A 86 -4.56 13.47 -0.52
N TRP A 87 -5.26 13.65 0.61
CA TRP A 87 -4.62 13.80 1.92
C TRP A 87 -3.75 12.59 2.27
N ILE A 88 -4.27 11.36 2.12
CA ILE A 88 -3.49 10.13 2.36
C ILE A 88 -2.22 10.13 1.51
N ARG A 89 -2.31 10.43 0.21
CA ARG A 89 -1.15 10.44 -0.70
C ARG A 89 -0.10 11.47 -0.29
N GLN A 90 -0.51 12.65 0.18
CA GLN A 90 0.41 13.68 0.70
C GLN A 90 1.12 13.19 1.96
N GLN A 91 0.38 12.62 2.92
CA GLN A 91 0.97 12.06 4.15
C GLN A 91 1.97 10.94 3.83
N ARG A 92 1.64 10.05 2.89
CA ARG A 92 2.54 8.99 2.41
C ARG A 92 3.82 9.54 1.80
N GLN A 93 3.73 10.54 0.93
CA GLN A 93 4.91 11.16 0.32
C GLN A 93 5.83 11.75 1.38
N SER A 94 5.28 12.46 2.37
CA SER A 94 6.04 13.03 3.48
C SER A 94 6.69 11.95 4.35
N ALA A 95 5.95 10.89 4.70
CA ALA A 95 6.46 9.80 5.53
C ALA A 95 7.59 9.02 4.84
N LEU A 96 7.42 8.70 3.55
CA LEU A 96 8.45 8.05 2.74
C LEU A 96 9.71 8.93 2.58
N ALA A 97 9.56 10.25 2.43
CA ALA A 97 10.69 11.17 2.38
C ALA A 97 11.44 11.25 3.72
N ALA A 98 10.72 11.29 4.84
CA ALA A 98 11.30 11.26 6.18
C ALA A 98 12.12 9.96 6.42
N ARG A 99 11.58 8.80 6.00
CA ARG A 99 12.30 7.52 6.10
C ARG A 99 13.61 7.48 5.31
N ARG A 100 13.65 8.12 4.14
CA ARG A 100 14.87 8.22 3.30
C ARG A 100 15.93 9.16 3.88
N THR A 101 15.53 10.14 4.67
CA THR A 101 16.43 11.14 5.26
C THR A 101 16.93 10.75 6.66
N GLY A 102 16.14 9.99 7.42
CA GLY A 102 16.50 9.47 8.74
C GLY A 102 17.32 8.17 8.74
N GLY A 103 17.48 7.52 7.58
CA GLY A 103 18.34 6.34 7.41
C GLY A 103 19.79 6.70 7.11
N ARG A 104 20.53 7.18 8.12
CA ARG A 104 21.99 7.22 8.17
C ARG A 104 22.48 6.87 9.56
#